data_AF-A0A0P6YJ11-F1
#
_entry.id   AF-A0A0P6YJ11-F1
#
_cell.length_a   1.000
_cell.length_b   1.000
_cell.length_c   1.000
_cell.angle_alpha   90.00
_cell.angle_beta   90.00
_cell.angle_gamma   90.00
#
_symmetry.space_group_name_H-M   'P 1'
#
loop_
_entity.id
_entity.type
_entity.pdbx_description
1 polymer ?
#
loop_
_entity_poly.entity_id
_entity_poly.type
_entity_poly.pdbx_seq_one_letter_code
_entity_poly.pdbx_strand_id
1 'polypeptide(L)'
;MKNRQVLGGVLALIAALMGIIGHIVLFLQWYRVGMSAESAEPGCEILLKYIHPLMADFGLSAGVFFAVSAYGFFTGRSWAFFLSTIGLVLALLGSWFVNVPYMAAGLPPVYFPLFWPYLALYFLFLRAVEKVSWRQTLLGLLTGMAYIFCWMNGVSSTSRIITHGDPIFTLVQRLHWIAMLGWAVVTLAILHKPREWARVMGLLAATTELVVGIPLAVVTAQQLGRFSLFALAPLASLGLLVILIQPRWWDYFVKPRA
;
A
#
# COMPACT_ATOMS: atom_id res chain seq x y z
N MET A 1 7.41 30.62 -3.29
CA MET A 1 8.00 29.37 -2.73
C MET A 1 7.65 29.16 -1.26
N LYS A 2 7.71 30.21 -0.41
CA LYS A 2 7.42 30.14 1.04
C LYS A 2 6.09 29.47 1.42
N ASN A 3 4.98 29.81 0.75
CA ASN A 3 3.65 29.28 1.13
C ASN A 3 3.48 27.78 0.90
N ARG A 4 4.10 27.19 -0.13
CA ARG A 4 3.99 25.74 -0.39
C ARG A 4 4.83 24.91 0.58
N GLN A 5 6.00 25.42 0.94
CA GLN A 5 6.83 24.83 1.98
C GLN A 5 6.11 24.85 3.33
N VAL A 6 5.47 25.96 3.68
CA VAL A 6 4.65 26.03 4.90
C VAL A 6 3.47 25.07 4.82
N LEU A 7 2.73 25.02 3.70
CA LEU A 7 1.63 24.08 3.51
C LEU A 7 2.10 22.62 3.65
N GLY A 8 3.18 22.24 2.97
CA GLY A 8 3.77 20.91 3.07
C GLY A 8 4.18 20.56 4.50
N GLY A 9 4.77 21.51 5.22
CA GLY A 9 5.14 21.33 6.63
C GLY A 9 3.94 21.13 7.54
N VAL A 10 2.87 21.91 7.38
CA VAL A 10 1.63 21.78 8.16
C VAL A 10 0.95 20.44 7.87
N LEU A 11 0.81 20.08 6.59
CA LEU A 11 0.22 18.79 6.20
C LEU A 11 1.03 17.61 6.72
N ALA A 12 2.36 17.70 6.67
CA ALA A 12 3.25 16.68 7.22
C ALA A 12 3.13 16.59 8.75
N LEU A 13 2.97 17.71 9.46
CA LEU A 13 2.74 17.70 10.89
C LEU A 13 1.41 17.02 11.26
N ILE A 14 0.33 17.33 10.53
CA ILE A 14 -0.98 16.67 10.70
C ILE A 14 -0.84 15.16 10.45
N ALA A 15 -0.20 14.78 9.35
CA ALA A 15 0.04 13.39 8.98
C ALA A 15 0.90 12.65 10.02
N ALA A 16 1.86 13.34 10.64
CA ALA A 16 2.70 12.81 11.70
C ALA A 16 1.90 12.53 12.97
N LEU A 17 1.07 13.48 13.41
CA LEU A 17 0.20 13.33 14.57
C LEU A 17 -0.81 12.19 14.36
N MET A 18 -1.42 12.09 13.18
CA MET A 18 -2.25 10.95 12.81
C MET A 18 -1.49 9.62 12.87
N GLY A 19 -0.24 9.60 12.43
CA GLY A 19 0.58 8.39 12.33
C GLY A 19 0.95 7.89 13.71
N ILE A 20 1.43 8.79 14.56
CA ILE A 20 1.87 8.49 15.91
C ILE A 20 0.67 8.28 16.84
N ILE A 21 -0.15 9.31 17.03
CA ILE A 21 -1.24 9.29 18.01
C ILE A 21 -2.37 8.38 17.52
N GLY A 22 -2.79 8.54 16.27
CA GLY A 22 -3.91 7.78 15.71
C GLY A 22 -3.68 6.27 15.75
N HIS A 23 -2.51 5.79 15.32
CA HIS A 23 -2.23 4.36 15.35
C HIS A 23 -2.07 3.83 16.78
N ILE A 24 -1.43 4.58 17.71
CA ILE A 24 -1.33 4.17 19.12
C ILE A 24 -2.72 4.05 19.74
N VAL A 25 -3.57 5.07 19.61
CA VAL A 25 -4.90 5.09 20.20
C VAL A 25 -5.74 3.93 19.66
N LEU A 26 -5.80 3.77 18.34
CA LEU A 26 -6.57 2.68 17.73
C LEU A 26 -6.01 1.31 18.12
N PHE A 27 -4.69 1.15 18.17
CA PHE A 27 -4.08 -0.12 18.56
C PHE A 27 -4.43 -0.48 20.01
N LEU A 28 -4.25 0.43 20.96
CA LEU A 28 -4.53 0.20 22.38
C LEU A 28 -6.01 -0.07 22.65
N GLN A 29 -6.91 0.57 21.90
CA GLN A 29 -8.35 0.36 22.03
C GLN A 29 -8.81 -0.96 21.41
N TRP A 30 -8.31 -1.29 20.23
CA TRP A 30 -8.92 -2.33 19.40
C TRP A 30 -8.14 -3.64 19.37
N TYR A 31 -6.84 -3.66 19.67
CA TYR A 31 -6.05 -4.89 19.56
C TYR A 31 -6.63 -6.04 20.40
N ARG A 32 -6.97 -5.78 21.66
CA ARG A 32 -7.59 -6.81 22.52
C ARG A 32 -8.99 -7.21 22.05
N VAL A 33 -9.77 -6.25 21.56
CA VAL A 33 -11.11 -6.50 21.01
C VAL A 33 -11.01 -7.42 19.78
N GLY A 34 -10.09 -7.12 18.87
CA GLY A 34 -9.78 -7.95 17.70
C GLY A 34 -9.35 -9.35 18.10
N MET A 35 -8.45 -9.48 19.07
CA MET A 35 -7.98 -10.79 19.56
C MET A 35 -9.06 -11.60 20.30
N SER A 36 -10.12 -10.96 20.80
CA SER A 36 -11.22 -11.62 21.50
C SER A 36 -12.42 -11.94 20.61
N ALA A 37 -12.42 -11.48 19.36
CA ALA A 37 -13.52 -11.77 18.44
C ALA A 37 -13.44 -13.22 17.95
N GLU A 38 -14.58 -13.92 17.94
CA GLU A 38 -14.67 -15.26 17.35
C GLU A 38 -14.29 -15.19 15.87
N SER A 39 -13.28 -15.95 15.48
CA SER A 39 -12.83 -15.98 14.09
C SER A 39 -13.87 -16.63 13.19
N ALA A 40 -14.22 -15.97 12.09
CA ALA A 40 -15.08 -16.56 11.06
C ALA A 40 -14.41 -17.73 10.31
N GLU A 41 -13.08 -17.79 10.28
CA GLU A 41 -12.29 -18.91 9.73
C GLU A 41 -11.08 -19.22 10.63
N PRO A 42 -10.67 -20.49 10.78
CA PRO A 42 -9.44 -20.86 11.49
C PRO A 42 -8.23 -20.07 10.95
N GLY A 43 -7.48 -19.43 11.84
CA GLY A 43 -6.29 -18.63 11.51
C GLY A 43 -6.49 -17.13 11.28
N CYS A 44 -7.72 -16.62 11.31
CA CYS A 44 -7.99 -15.17 11.37
C CYS A 44 -7.41 -14.53 12.65
N GLU A 45 -7.42 -15.24 13.77
CA GLU A 45 -6.74 -14.84 15.01
C GLU A 45 -5.22 -14.66 14.83
N ILE A 46 -4.58 -15.54 14.05
CA ILE A 46 -3.14 -15.46 13.77
C ILE A 46 -2.85 -14.22 12.92
N LEU A 47 -3.72 -13.93 11.96
CA LEU A 47 -3.64 -12.70 11.19
C LEU A 47 -3.73 -11.48 12.12
N LEU A 48 -4.74 -11.38 12.99
CA LEU A 48 -4.86 -10.23 13.91
C LEU A 48 -3.67 -10.12 14.88
N LYS A 49 -3.20 -11.24 15.43
CA LYS A 49 -2.09 -11.29 16.39
C LYS A 49 -0.79 -10.73 15.83
N TYR A 50 -0.48 -10.98 14.55
CA TYR A 50 0.80 -10.58 13.96
C TYR A 50 0.68 -9.40 12.99
N ILE A 51 -0.40 -9.33 12.21
CA ILE A 51 -0.60 -8.26 11.23
C ILE A 51 -1.01 -6.97 11.90
N HIS A 52 -1.89 -6.98 12.91
CA HIS A 52 -2.33 -5.72 13.53
C HIS A 52 -1.15 -4.95 14.15
N PRO A 53 -0.25 -5.57 14.95
CA PRO A 53 0.96 -4.89 15.41
C PRO A 53 1.86 -4.41 14.27
N LEU A 54 2.12 -5.25 13.26
CA LEU A 54 2.98 -4.87 12.13
C LEU A 54 2.44 -3.68 11.33
N MET A 55 1.12 -3.63 11.12
CA MET A 55 0.48 -2.49 10.45
C MET A 55 0.47 -1.24 11.33
N ALA A 56 0.36 -1.38 12.65
CA ALA A 56 0.55 -0.27 13.57
C ALA A 56 1.99 0.25 13.50
N ASP A 57 3.00 -0.62 13.41
CA ASP A 57 4.41 -0.24 13.23
C ASP A 57 4.63 0.51 11.91
N PHE A 58 3.98 0.10 10.82
CA PHE A 58 4.01 0.86 9.56
C PHE A 58 3.38 2.25 9.70
N GLY A 59 2.26 2.36 10.39
CA GLY A 59 1.62 3.65 10.68
C GLY A 59 2.44 4.58 11.57
N LEU A 60 3.04 4.03 12.63
CA LEU A 60 3.97 4.73 13.52
C LEU A 60 5.21 5.20 12.76
N SER A 61 5.81 4.31 11.96
CA SER A 61 6.96 4.61 11.11
C SER A 61 6.61 5.71 10.11
N ALA A 62 5.43 5.65 9.48
CA ALA A 62 4.94 6.71 8.62
C ALA A 62 4.88 8.05 9.35
N GLY A 63 4.38 8.05 10.60
CA GLY A 63 4.35 9.22 11.47
C GLY A 63 5.74 9.83 11.69
N VAL A 64 6.77 9.01 11.90
CA VAL A 64 8.17 9.44 12.02
C VAL A 64 8.67 10.05 10.71
N PHE A 65 8.42 9.41 9.56
CA PHE A 65 8.76 9.97 8.25
C PHE A 65 8.11 11.33 8.01
N PHE A 66 6.83 11.48 8.38
CA PHE A 66 6.13 12.75 8.26
C PHE A 66 6.66 13.82 9.23
N ALA A 67 7.03 13.46 10.46
CA ALA A 67 7.60 14.41 11.41
C ALA A 67 8.93 14.99 10.90
N VAL A 68 9.82 14.12 10.40
CA VAL A 68 11.09 14.55 9.78
C VAL A 68 10.83 15.34 8.50
N SER A 69 9.86 14.90 7.69
CA SER A 69 9.42 15.63 6.49
C SER A 69 8.90 17.03 6.82
N ALA A 70 8.21 17.23 7.93
CA ALA A 70 7.70 18.54 8.34
C ALA A 70 8.86 19.50 8.59
N TYR A 71 9.89 19.06 9.33
CA TYR A 71 11.15 19.82 9.48
C TYR A 71 11.79 20.12 8.12
N GLY A 72 11.85 19.14 7.23
CA GLY A 72 12.37 19.32 5.87
C GLY A 72 11.62 20.40 5.09
N PHE A 73 10.29 20.40 5.14
CA PHE A 73 9.47 21.41 4.46
C PHE A 73 9.67 22.80 5.05
N PHE A 74 9.62 22.95 6.39
CA PHE A 74 9.82 24.23 7.05
C PHE A 74 11.22 24.82 6.85
N THR A 75 12.23 23.97 6.66
CA THR A 75 13.62 24.38 6.39
C THR A 75 13.99 24.37 4.90
N GLY A 76 13.03 24.12 4.01
CA GLY A 76 13.23 24.17 2.56
C GLY A 76 14.13 23.09 1.99
N ARG A 77 14.19 21.91 2.61
CA ARG A 77 15.02 20.77 2.17
C ARG A 77 14.35 19.98 1.06
N SER A 78 15.13 19.58 0.06
CA SER A 78 14.67 18.85 -1.12
C SER A 78 14.20 17.42 -0.85
N TRP A 79 14.66 16.80 0.25
CA TRP A 79 14.27 15.44 0.62
C TRP A 79 12.91 15.36 1.33
N ALA A 80 12.32 16.50 1.73
CA ALA A 80 11.08 16.53 2.52
C ALA A 80 9.96 15.76 1.82
N PHE A 81 9.68 16.12 0.57
CA PHE A 81 8.65 15.46 -0.22
C PHE A 81 8.90 13.95 -0.40
N PHE A 82 10.16 13.53 -0.56
CA PHE A 82 10.51 12.12 -0.66
C PHE A 82 10.14 11.33 0.60
N LEU A 83 10.47 11.87 1.78
CA LEU A 83 10.07 11.24 3.05
C LEU A 83 8.54 11.23 3.23
N SER A 84 7.84 12.29 2.83
CA SER A 84 6.37 12.30 2.83
C SER A 84 5.77 11.20 1.95
N THR A 85 6.34 10.94 0.76
CA THR A 85 5.84 9.85 -0.09
C THR A 85 6.10 8.46 0.49
N ILE A 86 7.23 8.25 1.17
CA ILE A 86 7.46 6.99 1.92
C ILE A 86 6.44 6.86 3.04
N GLY A 87 6.22 7.94 3.80
CA GLY A 87 5.20 8.00 4.84
C GLY A 87 3.81 7.66 4.30
N LEU A 88 3.41 8.20 3.14
CA LEU A 88 2.12 7.88 2.52
C LEU A 88 2.00 6.41 2.13
N VAL A 89 3.05 5.80 1.57
CA VAL A 89 3.04 4.36 1.21
C VAL A 89 2.81 3.50 2.46
N LEU A 90 3.56 3.77 3.53
CA LEU A 90 3.45 3.03 4.79
C LEU A 90 2.11 3.28 5.49
N ALA A 91 1.67 4.52 5.58
CA ALA A 91 0.42 4.90 6.24
C ALA A 91 -0.80 4.34 5.53
N LEU A 92 -0.85 4.42 4.19
CA LEU A 92 -1.97 3.88 3.42
C LEU A 92 -2.05 2.37 3.53
N LEU A 93 -0.93 1.64 3.51
CA LEU A 93 -0.95 0.20 3.78
C LEU A 93 -1.41 -0.09 5.21
N GLY A 94 -0.76 0.52 6.21
CA GLY A 94 -0.99 0.25 7.63
C GLY A 94 -2.43 0.58 8.07
N SER A 95 -3.01 1.64 7.52
CA SER A 95 -4.38 2.04 7.84
C SER A 95 -5.45 1.36 6.98
N TRP A 96 -5.12 0.81 5.81
CA TRP A 96 -6.09 0.06 5.00
C TRP A 96 -6.17 -1.40 5.41
N PHE A 97 -5.02 -2.07 5.52
CA PHE A 97 -4.98 -3.53 5.58
C PHE A 97 -5.54 -4.11 6.88
N VAL A 98 -5.39 -3.43 8.01
CA VAL A 98 -5.94 -3.86 9.32
C VAL A 98 -7.45 -4.07 9.26
N ASN A 99 -8.16 -3.32 8.41
CA ASN A 99 -9.60 -3.43 8.32
C ASN A 99 -10.05 -4.75 7.69
N VAL A 100 -9.22 -5.38 6.85
CA VAL A 100 -9.55 -6.66 6.19
C VAL A 100 -9.78 -7.78 7.21
N PRO A 101 -8.83 -8.10 8.12
CA PRO A 101 -9.06 -9.12 9.14
C PRO A 101 -10.11 -8.69 10.17
N TYR A 102 -10.27 -7.39 10.47
CA TYR A 102 -11.35 -6.91 11.34
C TYR A 102 -12.73 -7.21 10.75
N MET A 103 -12.96 -6.83 9.49
CA MET A 103 -14.21 -7.12 8.80
C MET A 103 -14.44 -8.63 8.63
N ALA A 104 -13.37 -9.40 8.39
CA ALA A 104 -13.47 -10.86 8.35
C ALA A 104 -13.88 -11.47 9.70
N ALA A 105 -13.49 -10.84 10.82
CA ALA A 105 -13.91 -11.21 12.18
C ALA A 105 -15.26 -10.55 12.60
N GLY A 106 -16.01 -9.96 11.67
CA GLY A 106 -17.29 -9.30 11.96
C GLY A 106 -17.17 -7.97 12.72
N LEU A 107 -15.96 -7.42 12.85
CA LEU A 107 -15.69 -6.15 13.51
C LEU A 107 -15.73 -4.97 12.54
N PRO A 108 -16.01 -3.75 13.01
CA PRO A 108 -16.00 -2.56 12.16
C PRO A 108 -14.59 -2.25 11.61
N PRO A 109 -14.50 -1.54 10.47
CA PRO A 109 -13.22 -1.12 9.89
C PRO A 109 -12.64 0.10 10.64
N VAL A 110 -12.03 -0.16 11.80
CA VAL A 110 -11.64 0.88 12.77
C VAL A 110 -10.47 1.76 12.36
N TYR A 111 -9.71 1.39 11.33
CA TYR A 111 -8.60 2.19 10.79
C TYR A 111 -9.00 3.05 9.56
N PHE A 112 -10.21 2.89 9.01
CA PHE A 112 -10.70 3.78 7.95
C PHE A 112 -10.72 5.27 8.30
N PRO A 113 -10.98 5.68 9.57
CA PRO A 113 -10.79 7.07 9.99
C PRO A 113 -9.36 7.62 9.81
N LEU A 114 -8.34 6.76 9.72
CA LEU A 114 -6.98 7.17 9.34
C LEU A 114 -6.72 7.04 7.84
N PHE A 115 -7.22 5.97 7.21
CA PHE A 115 -7.01 5.69 5.79
C PHE A 115 -7.52 6.81 4.88
N TRP A 116 -8.77 7.24 5.06
CA TRP A 116 -9.37 8.23 4.16
C TRP A 116 -8.67 9.59 4.24
N PRO A 117 -8.33 10.13 5.43
CA PRO A 117 -7.54 11.36 5.46
C PRO A 117 -6.12 11.17 4.92
N TYR A 118 -5.47 10.01 5.07
CA TYR A 118 -4.19 9.76 4.38
C TYR A 118 -4.33 9.75 2.85
N LEU A 119 -5.44 9.21 2.33
CA LEU A 119 -5.73 9.26 0.90
C LEU A 119 -5.98 10.71 0.44
N ALA A 120 -6.64 11.52 1.25
CA ALA A 120 -6.76 12.96 0.96
C ALA A 120 -5.38 13.65 0.98
N LEU A 121 -4.55 13.36 1.99
CA LEU A 121 -3.19 13.88 2.10
C LEU A 121 -2.33 13.48 0.91
N TYR A 122 -2.48 12.26 0.38
CA TYR A 122 -1.83 11.84 -0.86
C TYR A 122 -2.06 12.83 -2.00
N PHE A 123 -3.32 13.19 -2.25
CA PHE A 123 -3.65 14.18 -3.28
C PHE A 123 -3.16 15.59 -2.92
N LEU A 124 -3.23 15.99 -1.65
CA LEU A 124 -2.77 17.31 -1.22
C LEU A 124 -1.25 17.48 -1.41
N PHE A 125 -0.44 16.50 -0.99
CA PHE A 125 1.01 16.53 -1.21
C PHE A 125 1.35 16.57 -2.70
N LEU A 126 0.75 15.69 -3.49
CA LEU A 126 1.08 15.59 -4.91
C LEU A 126 0.58 16.79 -5.72
N ARG A 127 -0.66 17.24 -5.50
CA ARG A 127 -1.28 18.28 -6.33
C ARG A 127 -1.07 19.69 -5.80
N ALA A 128 -1.22 19.90 -4.49
CA ALA A 128 -1.15 21.23 -3.89
C ALA A 128 0.28 21.64 -3.51
N VAL A 129 1.10 20.72 -3.00
CA VAL A 129 2.47 21.00 -2.57
C VAL A 129 3.46 20.92 -3.74
N GLU A 130 3.56 19.75 -4.40
CA GLU A 130 4.57 19.51 -5.45
C GLU A 130 4.09 19.70 -6.88
N LYS A 131 2.78 19.84 -7.10
CA LYS A 131 2.17 20.02 -8.43
C LYS A 131 2.43 18.88 -9.42
N VAL A 132 2.68 17.67 -8.94
CA VAL A 132 2.77 16.43 -9.73
C VAL A 132 1.52 16.28 -10.58
N SER A 133 1.65 15.99 -11.89
CA SER A 133 0.50 15.97 -12.82
C SER A 133 -0.60 14.99 -12.39
N TRP A 134 -1.85 15.23 -12.78
CA TRP A 134 -2.97 14.32 -12.46
C TRP A 134 -2.74 12.90 -12.98
N ARG A 135 -2.14 12.77 -14.17
CA ARG A 135 -1.85 11.47 -14.78
C ARG A 135 -0.83 10.68 -13.97
N GLN A 136 0.26 11.33 -13.58
CA GLN A 136 1.31 10.75 -12.77
C GLN A 136 0.80 10.43 -11.35
N THR A 137 -0.06 11.29 -10.80
CA THR A 137 -0.74 11.06 -9.52
C THR A 137 -1.64 9.81 -9.60
N LEU A 138 -2.51 9.71 -10.61
CA LEU A 138 -3.39 8.54 -10.74
C LEU A 138 -2.60 7.27 -11.04
N LEU A 139 -1.55 7.33 -11.86
CA LEU A 139 -0.68 6.18 -12.12
C LEU A 139 0.02 5.74 -10.82
N GLY A 140 0.54 6.67 -10.02
CA GLY A 140 1.13 6.35 -8.73
C GLY A 140 0.14 5.73 -7.75
N LEU A 141 -1.13 6.15 -7.79
CA LEU A 141 -2.18 5.54 -6.98
C LEU A 141 -2.44 4.10 -7.44
N LEU A 142 -2.54 3.86 -8.75
CA LEU A 142 -2.76 2.52 -9.30
C LEU A 142 -1.59 1.57 -8.99
N THR A 143 -0.34 2.02 -9.08
CA THR A 143 0.83 1.22 -8.68
C THR A 143 0.86 0.99 -7.17
N GLY A 144 0.42 1.97 -6.37
CA GLY A 144 0.21 1.82 -4.93
C GLY A 144 -0.87 0.80 -4.58
N MET A 145 -1.95 0.73 -5.36
CA MET A 145 -2.98 -0.31 -5.19
C MET A 145 -2.44 -1.70 -5.53
N ALA A 146 -1.66 -1.84 -6.60
CA ALA A 146 -1.01 -3.11 -6.94
C ALA A 146 -0.05 -3.57 -5.83
N TYR A 147 0.70 -2.64 -5.22
CA TYR A 147 1.50 -2.89 -4.02
C TYR A 147 0.65 -3.47 -2.87
N ILE A 148 -0.49 -2.85 -2.54
CA ILE A 148 -1.39 -3.33 -1.47
C ILE A 148 -1.98 -4.70 -1.79
N PHE A 149 -2.38 -4.95 -3.04
CA PHE A 149 -2.92 -6.26 -3.42
C PHE A 149 -1.87 -7.37 -3.39
N CYS A 150 -0.63 -7.09 -3.81
CA CYS A 150 0.47 -8.06 -3.67
C CYS A 150 0.77 -8.36 -2.19
N TRP A 151 0.75 -7.33 -1.32
CA TRP A 151 0.83 -7.52 0.13
C TRP A 151 -0.30 -8.43 0.64
N MET A 152 -1.54 -8.18 0.22
CA MET A 152 -2.70 -8.99 0.60
C MET A 152 -2.53 -10.44 0.19
N ASN A 153 -2.05 -10.72 -1.02
CA ASN A 153 -1.75 -12.08 -1.49
C ASN A 153 -0.65 -12.75 -0.67
N GLY A 154 0.42 -12.02 -0.33
CA GLY A 154 1.50 -12.50 0.53
C GLY A 154 1.00 -12.90 1.93
N VAL A 155 0.27 -11.99 2.60
CA VAL A 155 -0.29 -12.25 3.94
C VAL A 155 -1.29 -13.40 3.91
N SER A 156 -2.22 -13.38 2.96
CA SER A 156 -3.28 -14.39 2.89
C SER A 156 -2.69 -15.76 2.58
N SER A 157 -1.64 -15.83 1.76
CA SER A 157 -0.89 -17.07 1.52
C SER A 157 -0.21 -17.55 2.80
N THR A 158 0.44 -16.67 3.58
CA THR A 158 1.00 -17.05 4.90
C THR A 158 -0.05 -17.67 5.80
N SER A 159 -1.24 -17.05 5.89
CA SER A 159 -2.33 -17.58 6.71
C SER A 159 -2.78 -18.97 6.23
N ARG A 160 -2.93 -19.17 4.92
CA ARG A 160 -3.32 -20.46 4.33
C ARG A 160 -2.24 -21.55 4.48
N ILE A 161 -0.95 -21.18 4.48
CA ILE A 161 0.15 -22.11 4.81
C ILE A 161 0.00 -22.64 6.23
N ILE A 162 -0.34 -21.77 7.20
CA ILE A 162 -0.46 -22.15 8.61
C ILE A 162 -1.73 -22.99 8.87
N THR A 163 -2.80 -22.74 8.12
CA THR A 163 -4.14 -23.30 8.41
C THR A 163 -4.51 -24.50 7.58
N HIS A 164 -4.15 -24.54 6.29
CA HIS A 164 -4.46 -25.64 5.36
C HIS A 164 -3.23 -26.41 4.92
N GLY A 165 -2.09 -25.71 4.75
CA GLY A 165 -0.85 -26.34 4.30
C GLY A 165 -0.80 -26.70 2.81
N ASP A 166 -1.74 -26.23 1.98
CA ASP A 166 -1.74 -26.55 0.55
C ASP A 166 -0.44 -26.10 -0.13
N PRO A 167 0.19 -26.96 -0.96
CA PRO A 167 1.50 -26.66 -1.57
C PRO A 167 1.53 -25.39 -2.40
N ILE A 168 0.41 -25.00 -3.02
CA ILE A 168 0.33 -23.83 -3.89
C ILE A 168 0.67 -22.54 -3.13
N PHE A 169 0.17 -22.35 -1.92
CA PHE A 169 0.48 -21.16 -1.12
C PHE A 169 1.96 -21.13 -0.76
N THR A 170 2.53 -22.28 -0.36
CA THR A 170 3.96 -22.38 -0.05
C THR A 170 4.84 -22.08 -1.25
N LEU A 171 4.44 -22.47 -2.46
CA LEU A 171 5.20 -22.22 -3.68
C LEU A 171 5.30 -20.72 -4.00
N VAL A 172 4.18 -20.00 -3.94
CA VAL A 172 4.05 -18.64 -4.48
C VAL A 172 4.26 -17.51 -3.47
N GLN A 173 4.09 -17.77 -2.17
CA GLN A 173 4.01 -16.72 -1.13
C GLN A 173 5.18 -15.73 -1.14
N ARG A 174 6.42 -16.22 -1.30
CA ARG A 174 7.62 -15.37 -1.28
C ARG A 174 7.67 -14.39 -2.46
N LEU A 175 7.17 -14.82 -3.61
CA LEU A 175 7.21 -14.04 -4.85
C LEU A 175 6.17 -12.91 -4.84
N HIS A 176 5.05 -13.06 -4.12
CA HIS A 176 4.12 -11.95 -3.85
C HIS A 176 4.80 -10.82 -3.08
N TRP A 177 5.67 -11.13 -2.11
CA TRP A 177 6.46 -10.11 -1.41
C TRP A 177 7.46 -9.40 -2.31
N ILE A 178 8.11 -10.14 -3.22
CA ILE A 178 9.02 -9.54 -4.20
C ILE A 178 8.26 -8.60 -5.14
N ALA A 179 7.11 -9.03 -5.67
CA ALA A 179 6.26 -8.20 -6.51
C ALA A 179 5.77 -6.94 -5.76
N MET A 180 5.34 -7.10 -4.50
CA MET A 180 4.97 -6.00 -3.63
C MET A 180 6.11 -4.97 -3.48
N LEU A 181 7.33 -5.42 -3.12
CA LEU A 181 8.48 -4.51 -2.99
C LEU A 181 8.77 -3.80 -4.32
N GLY A 182 8.67 -4.51 -5.44
CA GLY A 182 8.78 -3.95 -6.78
C GLY A 182 7.77 -2.81 -7.00
N TRP A 183 6.49 -3.04 -6.71
CA TRP A 183 5.44 -2.02 -6.85
C TRP A 183 5.62 -0.83 -5.90
N ALA A 184 6.12 -1.03 -4.68
CA ALA A 184 6.44 0.05 -3.76
C ALA A 184 7.54 0.97 -4.34
N VAL A 185 8.63 0.37 -4.84
CA VAL A 185 9.74 1.11 -5.47
C VAL A 185 9.26 1.85 -6.73
N VAL A 186 8.47 1.19 -7.58
CA VAL A 186 7.91 1.77 -8.80
C VAL A 186 7.00 2.97 -8.47
N THR A 187 6.17 2.85 -7.44
CA THR A 187 5.30 3.94 -6.97
C THR A 187 6.13 5.16 -6.57
N LEU A 188 7.16 4.99 -5.74
CA LEU A 188 8.05 6.09 -5.36
C LEU A 188 8.78 6.67 -6.58
N ALA A 189 9.28 5.82 -7.49
CA ALA A 189 9.98 6.28 -8.68
C ALA A 189 9.08 7.12 -9.61
N ILE A 190 7.84 6.68 -9.82
CA ILE A 190 6.84 7.37 -10.64
C ILE A 190 6.49 8.72 -10.04
N LEU A 191 6.34 8.84 -8.71
CA LEU A 191 5.95 10.09 -8.06
C LEU A 191 7.05 11.17 -8.05
N HIS A 192 8.32 10.78 -8.24
CA HIS A 192 9.45 11.71 -8.16
C HIS A 192 10.11 11.96 -9.50
N LYS A 193 10.79 10.95 -10.04
CA LYS A 193 11.58 11.05 -11.28
C LYS A 193 11.38 9.77 -12.07
N PRO A 194 10.26 9.65 -12.82
CA PRO A 194 10.02 8.49 -13.64
C PRO A 194 11.13 8.37 -14.69
N ARG A 195 11.78 7.20 -14.71
CA ARG A 195 12.87 6.85 -15.63
C ARG A 195 12.61 5.45 -16.16
N GLU A 196 13.31 5.09 -17.23
CA GLU A 196 13.13 3.78 -17.85
C GLU A 196 13.38 2.61 -16.88
N TRP A 197 14.34 2.74 -15.95
CA TRP A 197 14.57 1.72 -14.94
C TRP A 197 13.31 1.45 -14.08
N ALA A 198 12.50 2.47 -13.79
CA ALA A 198 11.27 2.30 -13.02
C ALA A 198 10.22 1.53 -13.83
N ARG A 199 10.16 1.79 -15.14
CA ARG A 199 9.32 1.02 -16.06
C ARG A 199 9.75 -0.46 -16.09
N VAL A 200 11.06 -0.73 -16.21
CA VAL A 200 11.60 -2.10 -16.17
C VAL A 200 11.27 -2.80 -14.84
N MET A 201 11.43 -2.13 -13.70
CA MET A 201 11.05 -2.68 -12.40
C MET A 201 9.54 -2.96 -12.32
N GLY A 202 8.71 -2.11 -12.91
CA GLY A 202 7.26 -2.33 -13.00
C GLY A 202 6.91 -3.53 -13.88
N LEU A 203 7.60 -3.72 -15.01
CA LEU A 203 7.43 -4.90 -15.86
C LEU A 203 7.81 -6.18 -15.10
N LEU A 204 8.92 -6.16 -14.34
CA LEU A 204 9.34 -7.28 -13.50
C LEU A 204 8.29 -7.58 -12.42
N ALA A 205 7.88 -6.58 -11.64
CA ALA A 205 6.89 -6.74 -10.57
C ALA A 205 5.55 -7.27 -11.11
N ALA A 206 5.06 -6.69 -12.21
CA ALA A 206 3.82 -7.12 -12.84
C ALA A 206 3.91 -8.56 -13.35
N THR A 207 4.99 -8.90 -14.07
CA THR A 207 5.16 -10.24 -14.63
C THR A 207 5.31 -11.28 -13.53
N THR A 208 6.08 -10.98 -12.47
CA THR A 208 6.18 -11.84 -11.29
C THR A 208 4.80 -12.10 -10.71
N GLU A 209 4.00 -11.06 -10.45
CA GLU A 209 2.66 -11.23 -9.87
C GLU A 209 1.71 -12.01 -10.78
N LEU A 210 1.79 -11.85 -12.11
CA LEU A 210 0.97 -12.64 -13.02
C LEU A 210 1.34 -14.13 -13.00
N VAL A 211 2.64 -14.43 -13.01
CA VAL A 211 3.16 -15.81 -12.99
C VAL A 211 2.70 -16.54 -11.74
N VAL A 212 2.67 -15.86 -10.59
CA VAL A 212 2.39 -16.51 -9.30
C VAL A 212 0.94 -16.34 -8.85
N GLY A 213 0.32 -15.21 -9.17
CA GLY A 213 -1.03 -14.85 -8.74
C GLY A 213 -2.12 -15.46 -9.60
N ILE A 214 -1.92 -15.67 -10.91
CA ILE A 214 -2.94 -16.32 -11.76
C ILE A 214 -3.18 -17.77 -11.33
N PRO A 215 -2.15 -18.64 -11.18
CA PRO A 215 -2.38 -20.01 -10.71
C PRO A 215 -3.05 -20.05 -9.34
N LEU A 216 -2.61 -19.19 -8.42
CA LEU A 216 -3.18 -19.09 -7.09
C LEU A 216 -4.67 -18.70 -7.14
N ALA A 217 -5.02 -17.69 -7.93
CA ALA A 217 -6.40 -17.23 -8.10
C ALA A 217 -7.30 -18.31 -8.70
N VAL A 218 -6.81 -19.06 -9.69
CA VAL A 218 -7.57 -20.15 -10.34
C VAL A 218 -7.83 -21.27 -9.34
N VAL A 219 -6.79 -21.79 -8.67
CA VAL A 219 -6.93 -22.89 -7.70
C VAL A 219 -7.88 -22.50 -6.58
N THR A 220 -7.71 -21.30 -6.02
CA THR A 220 -8.57 -20.84 -4.91
C THR A 220 -10.01 -20.57 -5.36
N ALA A 221 -10.24 -20.06 -6.58
CA ALA A 221 -11.58 -19.89 -7.11
C ALA A 221 -12.29 -21.25 -7.32
N GLN A 222 -11.57 -22.26 -7.78
CA GLN A 222 -12.09 -23.64 -7.91
C GLN A 222 -12.43 -24.24 -6.56
N GLN A 223 -11.56 -24.10 -5.56
CA GLN A 223 -11.78 -24.59 -4.19
C GLN A 223 -12.98 -23.91 -3.52
N LEU A 224 -13.14 -22.60 -3.72
CA LEU A 224 -14.22 -21.82 -3.08
C LEU A 224 -15.55 -21.86 -3.84
N GLY A 225 -15.55 -22.28 -5.11
CA GLY A 225 -16.73 -22.22 -5.98
C GLY A 225 -17.22 -20.78 -6.25
N ARG A 226 -16.39 -19.77 -6.02
CA ARG A 226 -16.71 -18.33 -6.17
C ARG A 226 -15.48 -17.52 -6.55
N PHE A 227 -15.67 -16.23 -6.81
CA PHE A 227 -14.57 -15.31 -7.10
C PHE A 227 -13.53 -15.28 -5.96
N SER A 228 -12.26 -15.39 -6.32
CA SER A 228 -11.15 -15.37 -5.37
C SER A 228 -10.56 -13.96 -5.24
N LEU A 229 -10.44 -13.47 -4.00
CA LEU A 229 -9.78 -12.20 -3.73
C LEU A 229 -8.28 -12.23 -4.10
N PHE A 230 -7.67 -13.40 -4.22
CA PHE A 230 -6.30 -13.55 -4.74
C PHE A 230 -6.15 -13.06 -6.18
N ALA A 231 -7.25 -12.91 -6.93
CA ALA A 231 -7.26 -12.39 -8.29
C ALA A 231 -7.01 -10.87 -8.37
N LEU A 232 -7.18 -10.11 -7.29
CA LEU A 232 -7.07 -8.64 -7.35
C LEU A 232 -5.67 -8.17 -7.74
N ALA A 233 -4.62 -8.79 -7.18
CA ALA A 233 -3.23 -8.44 -7.49
C ALA A 233 -2.82 -8.76 -8.94
N PRO A 234 -3.07 -9.97 -9.49
CA PRO A 234 -2.77 -10.25 -10.89
C PRO A 234 -3.63 -9.42 -11.85
N LEU A 235 -4.90 -9.13 -11.53
CA LEU A 235 -5.73 -8.26 -12.39
C LEU A 235 -5.19 -6.82 -12.43
N ALA A 236 -4.85 -6.24 -11.27
CA ALA A 236 -4.23 -4.91 -11.22
C ALA A 236 -2.87 -4.90 -11.93
N SER A 237 -2.05 -5.93 -11.72
CA SER A 237 -0.76 -6.08 -12.38
C SER A 237 -0.89 -6.27 -13.88
N LEU A 238 -1.92 -6.96 -14.38
CA LEU A 238 -2.20 -7.10 -15.81
C LEU A 238 -2.53 -5.75 -16.45
N GLY A 239 -3.43 -4.97 -15.83
CA GLY A 239 -3.78 -3.63 -16.30
C GLY A 239 -2.56 -2.69 -16.36
N LEU A 240 -1.73 -2.72 -15.31
CA LEU A 240 -0.49 -1.95 -15.27
C LEU A 240 0.56 -2.47 -16.27
N LEU A 241 0.70 -3.79 -16.44
CA LEU A 241 1.60 -4.37 -17.44
C LEU A 241 1.27 -3.86 -18.84
N VAL A 242 -0.02 -3.84 -19.17
CA VAL A 242 -0.53 -3.33 -20.45
C VAL A 242 -0.16 -1.84 -20.64
N ILE A 243 -0.25 -1.02 -19.59
CA ILE A 243 0.22 0.38 -19.60
C ILE A 243 1.75 0.47 -19.79
N LEU A 244 2.50 -0.39 -19.11
CA LEU A 244 3.96 -0.36 -19.10
C LEU A 244 4.58 -0.91 -20.38
N ILE A 245 3.98 -1.91 -21.03
CA ILE A 245 4.50 -2.47 -22.29
C ILE A 245 4.43 -1.45 -23.41
N GLN A 246 3.35 -0.68 -23.50
CA GLN A 246 3.16 0.29 -24.57
C GLN A 246 3.91 1.61 -24.29
N PRO A 247 5.02 1.94 -24.99
CA PRO A 247 5.83 3.12 -24.67
C PRO A 247 5.05 4.43 -24.75
N ARG A 248 4.09 4.51 -25.69
CA ARG A 248 3.21 5.69 -25.86
C ARG A 248 2.36 5.97 -24.62
N TRP A 249 1.90 4.93 -23.94
CA TRP A 249 1.08 5.07 -22.74
C TRP A 249 1.92 5.43 -21.53
N TRP A 250 3.05 4.76 -21.33
CA TRP A 250 4.03 5.17 -20.33
C TRP A 250 4.38 6.66 -20.44
N ASP A 251 4.79 7.10 -21.64
CA ASP A 251 5.13 8.49 -21.92
C ASP A 251 3.95 9.44 -21.65
N TYR A 252 2.73 9.05 -22.03
CA TYR A 252 1.53 9.84 -21.80
C TYR A 252 1.27 10.11 -20.30
N PHE A 253 1.56 9.14 -19.43
CA PHE A 253 1.34 9.27 -17.99
C PHE A 253 2.48 10.00 -17.26
N VAL A 254 3.73 9.79 -17.68
CA VAL A 254 4.91 10.25 -16.92
C VAL A 254 5.55 11.53 -17.44
N LYS A 255 5.35 11.91 -18.72
CA LYS A 255 5.91 13.15 -19.27
C LYS A 255 4.96 14.33 -19.03
N PRO A 256 5.47 15.49 -18.57
CA PRO A 256 4.69 16.72 -18.58
C PRO A 256 4.25 17.03 -20.02
N ARG A 257 3.00 17.49 -20.22
CA ARG A 257 2.64 18.12 -21.50
C ARG A 257 3.53 19.36 -21.66
N ALA A 258 4.24 19.43 -22.78
CA ALA A 258 4.89 20.66 -23.24
C ALA A 258 3.84 21.75 -23.47
#